data_AF-A0A534ZW39-F1
#
_entry.id   AF-A0A534ZW39-F1
#
_cell.length_a   1.000
_cell.length_b   1.000
_cell.length_c   1.000
_cell.angle_alpha   90.00
_cell.angle_beta   90.00
_cell.angle_gamma   90.00
#
_symmetry.space_group_name_H-M   'P 1'
#
loop_
_entity.id
_entity.type
_entity.pdbx_description
1 polymer ?
#
loop_
_entity_poly.entity_id
_entity_poly.type
_entity_poly.pdbx_seq_one_letter_code
_entity_poly.pdbx_strand_id
1 'polypeptide(L)' 'MPQIHLHAEPGDYAPLVLLPGDPNRARRIAERFDGGIGNARMVNENRGLHGWTGTYRGRPV' A
#
# COMPACT_ATOMS: atom_id res chain seq x y z
N MET A 1 -11.03 0.72 -16.16
CA MET A 1 -9.85 0.06 -16.74
C MET A 1 -8.69 0.44 -15.85
N PRO A 2 -8.06 -0.51 -15.15
CA PRO A 2 -6.98 -0.21 -14.22
C PRO A 2 -5.83 0.51 -14.93
N GLN A 3 -5.08 1.34 -14.19
CA GLN A 3 -3.92 2.03 -14.73
C GLN A 3 -2.89 0.98 -15.22
N ILE A 4 -2.18 1.27 -16.31
CA ILE A 4 -1.26 0.34 -17.00
C ILE A 4 -0.21 -0.33 -16.09
N HIS A 5 0.23 0.35 -15.03
CA HIS A 5 1.27 -0.10 -14.10
C HIS A 5 0.72 -0.38 -12.69
N LEU A 6 -0.20 0.46 -12.21
CA LEU A 6 -0.86 0.31 -10.92
C LEU A 6 -2.28 -0.24 -11.13
N HIS A 7 -2.45 -1.54 -10.93
CA HIS A 7 -3.74 -2.22 -11.01
C HIS A 7 -4.55 -1.99 -9.71
N ALA A 8 -4.90 -0.73 -9.47
CA ALA A 8 -5.69 -0.26 -8.34
C ALA A 8 -6.80 0.68 -8.84
N GLU A 9 -7.86 0.81 -8.06
CA GLU A 9 -9.02 1.66 -8.33
C GLU A 9 -9.00 2.95 -7.47
N PRO A 10 -9.75 4.00 -7.87
CA PRO A 10 -9.90 5.19 -7.03
C PRO A 10 -10.38 4.85 -5.61
N GLY A 11 -9.66 5.35 -4.61
CA GLY A 11 -9.92 5.04 -3.20
C GLY A 11 -9.15 3.84 -2.67
N ASP A 12 -8.44 3.09 -3.52
CA ASP A 12 -7.60 2.00 -3.02
C ASP A 12 -6.43 2.51 -2.19
N TYR A 13 -5.75 3.55 -2.69
CA TYR A 13 -4.73 4.28 -1.96
C TYR A 13 -5.38 5.33 -1.04
N ALA A 14 -4.82 5.46 0.16
CA ALA A 14 -5.15 6.56 1.06
C ALA A 14 -4.70 7.92 0.48
N PRO A 15 -5.26 9.05 0.95
CA PRO A 15 -4.83 10.38 0.53
C PRO A 15 -3.36 10.70 0.87
N LEU A 16 -2.83 10.09 1.94
CA LEU A 16 -1.43 10.16 2.32
C LEU A 16 -0.73 8.90 1.82
N VAL A 17 0.36 9.05 1.05
CA VAL A 17 1.09 7.92 0.47
C VAL A 17 2.59 8.07 0.76
N LEU A 18 3.23 6.97 1.16
CA LEU A 18 4.68 6.84 1.23
C LEU A 18 5.20 6.11 -0.02
N LEU A 19 6.24 6.63 -0.66
CA LEU A 19 6.77 6.11 -1.93
C LEU A 19 8.21 5.57 -1.78
N PRO A 20 8.40 4.41 -1.12
CA PRO A 20 9.70 3.74 -1.11
C PRO A 20 10.01 3.13 -2.49
N GLY A 21 11.27 3.20 -2.92
CA GLY A 21 11.68 2.60 -4.20
C GLY A 21 11.82 1.07 -4.19
N ASP A 22 12.02 0.47 -3.02
CA ASP A 22 12.17 -0.99 -2.87
C ASP A 22 10.82 -1.62 -2.47
N PRO A 23 10.27 -2.59 -3.23
CA PRO A 23 8.98 -3.20 -2.93
C PRO A 23 8.98 -4.03 -1.64
N ASN A 24 10.14 -4.57 -1.22
CA ASN A 24 10.26 -5.23 0.08
C ASN A 24 10.27 -4.21 1.22
N ARG A 25 10.76 -2.99 0.97
CA ARG A 25 10.63 -1.88 1.92
C ARG A 25 9.18 -1.42 2.06
N ALA A 26 8.39 -1.41 0.97
CA ALA A 26 6.96 -1.14 1.04
C ALA A 26 6.24 -2.14 1.94
N ARG A 27 6.50 -3.45 1.77
CA ARG A 27 5.98 -4.50 2.65
C ARG A 27 6.40 -4.30 4.11
N ARG A 28 7.69 -4.05 4.37
CA ARG A 28 8.22 -3.84 5.73
C ARG A 28 7.62 -2.60 6.41
N ILE A 29 7.24 -1.58 5.64
CA ILE A 29 6.49 -0.42 6.16
C ILE A 29 5.06 -0.83 6.50
N ALA A 30 4.38 -1.58 5.62
CA ALA A 30 3.02 -2.07 5.85
C ALA A 30 2.91 -2.99 7.09
N GLU A 31 3.96 -3.76 7.41
CA GLU A 31 4.05 -4.53 8.66
C GLU A 31 3.96 -3.67 9.93
N ARG A 32 4.16 -2.34 9.83
CA ARG A 32 4.07 -1.38 10.94
C ARG A 32 2.73 -0.64 11.02
N PHE A 33 1.79 -0.93 10.12
CA PHE A 33 0.44 -0.39 10.20
C PHE A 33 -0.31 -0.93 11.42
N ASP A 34 -1.39 -0.26 11.80
CA ASP A 34 -2.25 -0.65 12.90
C ASP A 34 -2.88 -2.03 12.58
N GLY A 35 -2.66 -3.00 13.46
CA GLY A 35 -3.02 -4.41 13.21
C GLY A 35 -2.01 -5.20 12.37
N GLY A 36 -0.88 -4.59 11.99
CA GLY A 36 0.21 -5.22 11.26
C GLY A 36 -0.17 -5.64 9.82
N ILE A 37 0.64 -6.52 9.23
CA ILE A 37 0.48 -6.94 7.83
C ILE A 37 -0.85 -7.69 7.57
N GLY A 38 -1.49 -8.23 8.60
CA GLY A 38 -2.79 -8.90 8.48
C GLY A 38 -3.95 -7.94 8.21
N ASN A 39 -3.84 -6.69 8.67
CA ASN A 39 -4.83 -5.64 8.41
C ASN A 39 -4.42 -4.68 7.29
N ALA A 40 -3.15 -4.68 6.88
CA ALA A 40 -2.70 -3.93 5.71
C ALA A 40 -3.20 -4.63 4.43
N ARG A 41 -3.86 -3.88 3.55
CA ARG A 41 -4.35 -4.41 2.29
C ARG A 41 -3.32 -4.18 1.20
N MET A 42 -2.92 -5.24 0.49
CA MET A 42 -2.13 -5.10 -0.73
C MET A 42 -3.05 -4.59 -1.84
N VAL A 43 -2.73 -3.42 -2.39
CA VAL A 43 -3.56 -2.75 -3.40
C VAL A 43 -2.97 -2.86 -4.80
N ASN A 44 -1.67 -3.15 -4.92
CA ASN A 44 -1.04 -3.44 -6.19
C ASN A 44 0.17 -4.34 -5.98
N GLU A 45 0.35 -5.30 -6.88
CA GLU A 45 1.58 -6.10 -7.02
C GLU A 45 2.05 -6.19 -8.48
N ASN A 46 1.28 -5.61 -9.40
CA ASN A 46 1.60 -5.64 -10.82
C ASN A 46 3.01 -5.06 -11.07
N ARG A 47 3.80 -5.75 -11.90
CA ARG A 47 5.21 -5.43 -12.20
C ARG A 47 6.14 -5.40 -10.97
N GLY A 48 5.74 -6.02 -9.86
CA GLY A 48 6.50 -5.97 -8.60
C GLY A 48 6.41 -4.63 -7.88
N LEU A 49 5.48 -3.75 -8.26
CA LEU A 49 5.25 -2.45 -7.64
C LEU A 49 4.34 -2.61 -6.40
N HIS A 50 4.87 -3.18 -5.33
CA HIS A 50 4.08 -3.44 -4.12
C HIS A 50 3.49 -2.16 -3.51
N GLY A 51 2.17 -2.04 -3.59
CA GLY A 51 1.38 -1.00 -2.94
C GLY A 51 0.58 -1.59 -1.79
N TRP A 52 0.54 -0.88 -0.66
CA TRP A 52 -0.23 -1.27 0.51
C TRP A 52 -1.02 -0.08 1.03
N THR A 53 -2.17 -0.33 1.61
CA THR A 53 -2.98 0.68 2.30
C THR A 53 -3.47 0.13 3.63
N GLY A 54 -3.39 0.96 4.66
CA GLY A 54 -3.86 0.62 6.00
C GLY A 54 -4.04 1.87 6.84
N THR A 55 -3.80 1.74 8.13
CA THR A 55 -3.81 2.89 9.04
C THR A 55 -2.53 2.92 9.87
N TYR A 56 -2.07 4.11 10.21
CA TYR A 56 -0.99 4.30 11.16
C TYR A 56 -1.42 5.34 12.19
N ARG A 57 -1.52 4.93 13.46
CA ARG A 57 -2.05 5.77 14.55
C ARG A 57 -3.44 6.34 14.21
N GLY A 58 -4.31 5.50 13.64
CA GLY A 58 -5.68 5.84 13.27
C GLY A 58 -5.81 6.71 12.01
N ARG A 59 -4.71 7.04 11.32
CA ARG A 59 -4.73 7.82 10.07
C ARG A 59 -4.56 6.89 8.86
N PRO A 60 -5.37 7.01 7.80
CA PRO A 60 -5.17 6.27 6.56
C PRO A 60 -3.81 6.62 5.90
N VAL A 61 -3.03 5.60 5.56
CA VAL A 61 -1.72 5.68 4.89
C VAL A 61 -1.58 4.56 3.88
#